data_AF-A4YT19-F1
#
_entry.id   AF-A4YT19-F1
#
_cell.length_a   1.000
_cell.length_b   1.000
_cell.length_c   1.000
_cell.angle_alpha   90.00
_cell.angle_beta   90.00
_cell.angle_gamma   90.00
#
_symmetry.space_group_name_H-M   'P 1'
#
loop_
_entity.id
_entity.type
_entity.pdbx_description
1 polymer ?
#
loop_
_entity_poly.entity_id
_entity_poly.type
_entity_poly.pdbx_seq_one_letter_code
_entity_poly.pdbx_strand_id
1 'polypeptide(L)' 'MPTQARSTPEDDELEVAVDQAIAACGGDLRATIRALIVANDYLETEVGELMKAVSHAYTRGRFHSYSG' A
#
# COMPACT_ATOMS: atom_id res chain seq x y z
N MET A 1 -17.38 7.61 31.48
CA MET A 1 -17.04 8.36 30.25
C MET A 1 -16.04 7.52 29.49
N PRO A 2 -16.34 6.96 28.30
CA PRO A 2 -15.32 6.22 27.57
C PRO A 2 -14.27 7.23 27.07
N THR A 3 -13.00 6.93 27.32
CA THR A 3 -11.85 7.69 26.83
C THR A 3 -11.82 7.61 25.31
N GLN A 4 -12.08 8.73 24.65
CA GLN A 4 -11.80 8.89 23.23
C GLN A 4 -10.27 8.83 23.07
N ALA A 5 -9.76 7.80 22.41
CA ALA A 5 -8.36 7.76 21.99
C ALA A 5 -8.12 8.98 21.11
N ARG A 6 -7.12 9.79 21.46
CA ARG A 6 -6.75 10.98 20.68
C ARG A 6 -6.30 10.47 19.31
N SER A 7 -6.98 10.88 18.24
CA SER A 7 -6.59 10.57 16.87
C SER A 7 -5.19 11.11 16.60
N THR A 8 -4.38 10.32 15.92
CA THR A 8 -3.03 10.70 15.50
C THR A 8 -3.09 11.41 14.14
N PRO A 9 -2.08 12.22 13.77
CA PRO A 9 -2.02 12.83 12.45
C PRO A 9 -2.08 11.80 11.30
N GLU A 10 -1.57 10.58 11.54
CA GLU A 10 -1.63 9.47 10.58
C GLU A 10 -3.06 8.99 10.38
N ASP A 11 -3.89 8.97 11.44
CA ASP A 11 -5.32 8.66 11.33
C ASP A 11 -6.04 9.71 10.50
N ASP A 12 -5.71 11.01 10.69
CA ASP A 12 -6.32 12.10 9.94
C ASP A 12 -5.98 12.04 8.43
N GLU A 13 -4.74 11.71 8.09
CA GLU A 13 -4.32 11.51 6.69
C GLU A 13 -5.01 10.29 6.05
N LEU A 14 -5.18 9.21 6.82
CA LEU A 14 -5.89 8.02 6.38
C LEU A 14 -7.36 8.34 6.08
N GLU A 15 -8.05 9.05 6.97
CA GLU A 15 -9.45 9.45 6.77
C GLU A 15 -9.62 10.33 5.51
N VAL A 16 -8.69 11.25 5.25
CA VAL A 16 -8.69 12.04 4.02
C VAL A 16 -8.52 11.17 2.77
N ALA A 17 -7.64 10.16 2.81
CA ALA A 17 -7.46 9.23 1.70
C ALA A 17 -8.70 8.35 1.48
N VAL A 18 -9.38 7.95 2.55
CA VAL A 18 -10.64 7.20 2.50
C VAL A 18 -11.72 8.04 1.79
N ASP A 19 -11.89 9.30 2.19
CA ASP A 19 -12.86 10.21 1.58
C ASP A 19 -12.59 10.41 0.08
N GLN A 20 -11.32 10.53 -0.31
CA GLN A 20 -10.92 10.63 -1.71
C GLN A 20 -11.27 9.36 -2.51
N ALA A 21 -11.02 8.18 -1.94
CA ALA A 21 -11.34 6.91 -2.60
C ALA A 21 -12.85 6.73 -2.79
N ILE A 22 -13.65 7.11 -1.78
CA ILE A 22 -15.11 7.10 -1.84
C ILE A 22 -15.60 8.08 -2.91
N ALA A 23 -15.06 9.31 -2.94
CA ALA A 23 -15.40 10.31 -3.95
C ALA A 23 -15.07 9.85 -5.38
N ALA A 24 -13.92 9.19 -5.57
CA ALA A 24 -13.52 8.63 -6.86
C ALA A 24 -14.48 7.51 -7.35
N CYS A 25 -15.14 6.81 -6.42
CA CYS A 25 -16.16 5.81 -6.72
C CYS A 25 -17.59 6.38 -6.73
N GLY A 26 -17.76 7.70 -6.74
CA GLY A 26 -19.07 8.35 -6.76
C GLY A 26 -19.90 8.14 -5.50
N GLY A 27 -19.26 7.86 -4.37
CA GLY A 27 -19.94 7.57 -3.10
C GLY A 27 -20.35 6.11 -2.90
N ASP A 28 -20.10 5.21 -3.87
CA ASP A 28 -20.40 3.79 -3.70
C ASP A 28 -19.31 3.10 -2.86
N LEU A 29 -19.64 2.85 -1.59
CA LEU A 29 -18.75 2.17 -0.64
C LEU A 29 -18.41 0.73 -1.09
N ARG A 30 -19.34 0.02 -1.72
CA ARG A 30 -19.09 -1.35 -2.19
C ARG A 30 -18.14 -1.35 -3.39
N ALA A 31 -18.30 -0.40 -4.30
CA ALA A 31 -17.35 -0.19 -5.40
C ALA A 31 -15.97 0.22 -4.86
N THR A 32 -15.93 1.11 -3.88
CA THR A 32 -14.70 1.58 -3.23
C THR A 32 -13.93 0.41 -2.61
N ILE A 33 -14.58 -0.41 -1.78
CA ILE A 33 -13.95 -1.57 -1.15
C ILE A 33 -13.42 -2.56 -2.20
N ARG A 34 -14.18 -2.81 -3.27
CA ARG A 34 -13.72 -3.67 -4.37
C ARG A 34 -12.48 -3.11 -5.05
N ALA A 35 -12.46 -1.81 -5.34
CA ALA A 35 -11.32 -1.14 -5.95
C ALA A 35 -10.07 -1.23 -5.05
N LEU A 36 -10.24 -1.01 -3.73
CA LEU A 36 -9.13 -1.14 -2.78
C LEU A 36 -8.58 -2.57 -2.68
N ILE A 37 -9.44 -3.60 -2.69
CA ILE A 37 -9.00 -5.01 -2.70
C ILE A 37 -8.19 -5.31 -3.96
N VAL A 38 -8.67 -4.89 -5.14
CA VAL A 38 -7.96 -5.11 -6.41
C VAL A 38 -6.63 -4.34 -6.44
N ALA A 39 -6.61 -3.10 -5.95
CA ALA A 39 -5.39 -2.31 -5.86
C ALA A 39 -4.36 -2.97 -4.92
N ASN A 40 -4.81 -3.52 -3.79
CA ASN A 40 -3.93 -4.21 -2.86
C ASN A 40 -3.33 -5.49 -3.46
N ASP A 41 -4.15 -6.33 -4.12
CA ASP A 41 -3.69 -7.54 -4.82
C ASP A 41 -2.66 -7.22 -5.92
N TYR A 42 -2.88 -6.13 -6.65
CA TYR A 42 -1.92 -5.61 -7.63
C TYR A 42 -0.59 -5.21 -6.97
N LEU A 43 -0.62 -4.44 -5.88
CA LEU A 43 0.60 -4.00 -5.18
C LEU A 43 1.36 -5.18 -4.59
N GLU A 44 0.67 -6.16 -4.00
CA GLU A 44 1.29 -7.38 -3.48
C GLU A 44 1.98 -8.19 -4.60
N THR A 45 1.36 -8.24 -5.78
CA THR A 45 1.94 -8.87 -6.97
C THR A 45 3.21 -8.15 -7.42
N GLU A 46 3.17 -6.83 -7.57
CA GLU A 46 4.33 -6.01 -7.97
C GLU A 46 5.50 -6.12 -6.98
N VAL A 47 5.22 -6.14 -5.68
CA VAL A 47 6.23 -6.38 -4.64
C VAL A 47 6.85 -7.76 -4.79
N GLY A 48 6.03 -8.79 -5.02
CA GLY A 48 6.52 -10.15 -5.26
C GLY A 48 7.41 -10.28 -6.51
N GLU A 49 7.03 -9.63 -7.60
CA GLU A 49 7.82 -9.53 -8.84
C GLU A 49 9.18 -8.84 -8.57
N LEU A 50 9.16 -7.71 -7.87
CA LEU A 50 10.37 -6.95 -7.54
C LEU A 50 11.31 -7.77 -6.65
N MET A 51 10.79 -8.45 -5.63
CA MET A 51 11.60 -9.31 -4.75
C MET A 51 12.26 -10.46 -5.52
N LYS A 52 11.56 -11.07 -6.48
CA LYS A 52 12.15 -12.10 -7.35
C LYS A 52 13.27 -11.53 -8.20
N ALA A 53 13.07 -10.36 -8.81
CA ALA A 53 14.08 -9.70 -9.64
C ALA A 53 15.35 -9.35 -8.83
N VAL A 54 15.17 -8.80 -7.62
CA VAL A 54 16.28 -8.53 -6.70
C VAL A 54 17.00 -9.83 -6.31
N SER A 55 16.25 -10.86 -5.91
CA SER A 55 16.83 -12.17 -5.56
C SER A 55 17.64 -12.76 -6.70
N HIS A 56 17.11 -12.76 -7.94
CA HIS A 56 17.83 -13.22 -9.12
C HIS A 56 19.12 -12.43 -9.39
N ALA A 57 19.11 -11.12 -9.20
CA ALA A 57 20.31 -10.30 -9.36
C ALA A 57 21.38 -10.61 -8.28
N TYR A 58 20.95 -10.88 -7.04
CA TYR A 58 21.83 -11.39 -5.98
C TYR A 58 22.38 -12.79 -6.29
N THR A 59 21.55 -13.74 -6.73
CA THR A 59 22.01 -15.12 -7.01
C THR A 59 22.97 -15.18 -8.21
N ARG A 60 22.82 -14.26 -9.17
CA ARG A 60 23.70 -14.17 -10.35
C ARG A 60 24.99 -13.36 -10.09
N GLY A 61 25.28 -13.01 -8.83
CA GLY A 61 26.53 -12.34 -8.43
C GLY A 61 26.72 -10.95 -9.06
N ARG A 62 25.63 -10.30 -9.50
CA ARG A 62 25.74 -9.04 -10.26
C ARG A 62 25.80 -7.80 -9.37
N PHE A 63 25.44 -7.91 -8.10
CA PHE A 63 25.81 -6.91 -7.11
C PHE A 63 27.26 -7.17 -6.66
N HIS A 64 28.20 -6.48 -7.29
CA HIS A 64 29.45 -6.18 -6.58
C HIS A 64 29.02 -5.27 -5.43
N SER A 65 29.02 -5.82 -4.21
CA SER A 65 28.87 -5.03 -3.00
C SER A 65 29.85 -3.86 -3.10
N TYR A 66 29.31 -2.65 -3.25
CA TYR A 66 30.12 -1.44 -3.14
C TYR A 66 30.51 -1.34 -1.68
N SER A 67 31.65 -1.91 -1.33
CA SER A 67 32.29 -1.69 -0.04
C SER A 67 32.93 -0.30 -0.10
N GLY A 68 32.11 0.70 0.24
CA GLY A 68 32.58 2.03 0.65
C GLY A 68 32.59 2.10 2.16
#